data_AF-A0A256IJ58-F1
#
_entry.id   AF-A0A256IJ58-F1
#
_cell.length_a   1.000
_cell.length_b   1.000
_cell.length_c   1.000
_cell.angle_alpha   90.00
_cell.angle_beta   90.00
_cell.angle_gamma   90.00
#
_symmetry.space_group_name_H-M   'P 1'
#
loop_
_entity.id
_entity.type
_entity.pdbx_description
1 polymer ?
#
loop_
_entity_poly.entity_id
_entity_poly.type
_entity_poly.pdbx_seq_one_letter_code
_entity_poly.pdbx_strand_id
1 'polypeptide(L)'
;MTLSEIAAGLEVTASQRDRGVAVADDTETPLPERLRDHAEDLPCTPEATATLVDAYTAGRSVGDAAADAGVAPMTAAKTLHRCGVSGVCPLAPTRRGVVRDWLDGRIARSEAVTLAGGDDADFALATYVETHDPLPAVAEVVDARLAGASPLGSGLGADDPLGDALGSNDGLR
;
A
#
# COMPACT_ATOMS: atom_id res chain seq x y z
N MET A 1 -34.97 -3.96 36.27
CA MET A 1 -34.42 -3.35 35.04
C MET A 1 -33.89 -4.47 34.17
N THR A 2 -34.55 -4.75 33.07
CA THR A 2 -34.28 -5.89 32.18
C THR A 2 -33.64 -5.40 30.89
N LEU A 3 -32.89 -6.26 30.19
CA LEU A 3 -32.27 -5.91 28.90
C LEU A 3 -33.31 -5.45 27.85
N SER A 4 -34.55 -5.95 27.97
CA SER A 4 -35.68 -5.54 27.13
C SER A 4 -36.07 -4.07 27.32
N GLU A 5 -35.90 -3.51 28.51
CA GLU A 5 -36.20 -2.09 28.80
C GLU A 5 -35.12 -1.15 28.24
N ILE A 6 -33.88 -1.64 28.06
CA ILE A 6 -32.77 -0.88 27.45
C ILE A 6 -32.90 -0.85 25.92
N ALA A 7 -33.38 -1.94 25.31
CA ALA A 7 -33.54 -2.04 23.87
C ALA A 7 -34.72 -1.22 23.32
N ALA A 8 -35.75 -0.96 24.13
CA ALA A 8 -36.97 -0.27 23.70
C ALA A 8 -36.77 1.20 23.25
N GLY A 9 -35.61 1.81 23.55
CA GLY A 9 -35.27 3.18 23.16
C GLY A 9 -34.17 3.31 22.10
N LEU A 10 -33.70 2.19 21.52
CA LEU A 10 -32.64 2.21 20.51
C LEU A 10 -33.24 2.15 19.10
N GLU A 11 -33.17 3.27 18.38
CA GLU A 11 -33.49 3.35 16.96
C GLU A 11 -32.20 3.27 16.13
N VAL A 12 -32.13 2.31 15.20
CA VAL A 12 -31.00 2.18 14.27
C VAL A 12 -31.21 3.17 13.12
N THR A 13 -30.50 4.29 13.14
CA THR A 13 -30.63 5.36 12.13
C THR A 13 -29.68 5.18 10.94
N ALA A 14 -28.74 4.23 11.01
CA ALA A 14 -27.76 3.96 9.97
C ALA A 14 -27.91 2.53 9.45
N SER A 15 -28.26 2.39 8.17
CA SER A 15 -28.18 1.11 7.46
C SER A 15 -26.76 0.90 6.96
N GLN A 16 -26.08 -0.17 7.38
CA GLN A 16 -24.90 -0.64 6.67
C GLN A 16 -25.34 -1.08 5.27
N ARG A 17 -24.75 -0.46 4.24
CA ARG A 17 -24.87 -0.98 2.88
C ARG A 17 -23.84 -2.08 2.73
N ASP A 18 -24.31 -3.28 2.45
CA ASP A 18 -23.45 -4.39 2.05
C ASP A 18 -22.79 -4.02 0.71
N ARG A 19 -21.56 -3.52 0.78
CA ARG A 19 -20.66 -3.51 -0.36
C ARG A 19 -19.97 -4.86 -0.32
N GLY A 20 -20.53 -5.83 -1.03
CA GLY A 20 -19.87 -7.11 -1.22
C GLY A 20 -18.41 -6.88 -1.60
N VAL A 21 -17.50 -7.53 -0.89
CA VAL A 21 -16.08 -7.48 -1.19
C VAL A 21 -15.86 -8.37 -2.41
N ALA A 22 -15.45 -7.78 -3.53
CA ALA A 22 -14.99 -8.56 -4.67
C ALA A 22 -13.68 -9.25 -4.23
N VAL A 23 -13.76 -10.55 -3.94
CA VAL A 23 -12.58 -11.39 -3.74
C VAL A 23 -12.06 -11.70 -5.14
N ALA A 24 -11.10 -10.90 -5.61
CA ALA A 24 -10.31 -11.25 -6.77
C ALA A 24 -9.21 -12.22 -6.32
N ASP A 25 -9.38 -13.51 -6.63
CA ASP A 25 -8.28 -14.46 -6.54
C ASP A 25 -7.35 -14.27 -7.76
N ASP A 26 -6.51 -13.24 -7.68
CA ASP A 26 -5.51 -12.94 -8.71
C ASP A 26 -4.16 -13.61 -8.38
N THR A 27 -4.15 -14.70 -7.62
CA THR A 27 -2.91 -15.35 -7.15
C THR A 27 -2.27 -16.30 -8.16
N GLU A 28 -2.91 -16.62 -9.30
CA GLU A 28 -2.36 -17.60 -10.23
C GLU A 28 -1.10 -17.11 -10.97
N THR A 29 -0.97 -15.80 -11.21
CA THR A 29 0.18 -15.25 -11.95
C THR A 29 1.14 -14.50 -11.01
N PRO A 30 2.40 -14.94 -10.86
CA PRO A 30 3.38 -14.27 -10.00
C PRO A 30 3.59 -12.81 -10.39
N LEU A 31 3.84 -11.94 -9.39
CA LEU A 31 4.03 -10.51 -9.59
C LEU A 31 5.07 -10.17 -10.68
N PRO A 32 6.25 -10.80 -10.76
CA PRO A 32 7.21 -10.51 -11.83
C PRO A 32 6.62 -10.68 -13.23
N GLU A 33 5.75 -11.67 -13.44
CA GLU A 33 5.17 -11.95 -14.76
C GLU A 33 4.18 -10.87 -15.17
N ARG A 34 3.36 -10.41 -14.22
CA ARG A 34 2.40 -9.32 -14.40
C ARG A 34 3.09 -7.98 -14.70
N LEU A 35 4.33 -7.81 -14.25
CA LEU A 35 5.14 -6.61 -14.46
C LEU A 35 5.94 -6.61 -15.77
N ARG A 36 6.02 -7.73 -16.49
CA ARG A 36 6.88 -7.84 -17.70
C ARG A 36 6.50 -6.84 -18.78
N ASP A 37 5.19 -6.61 -18.98
CA ASP A 37 4.68 -5.66 -19.97
C ASP A 37 5.01 -4.20 -19.63
N HIS A 38 5.48 -3.93 -18.41
CA HIS A 38 5.88 -2.61 -17.92
C HIS A 38 7.38 -2.52 -17.59
N ALA A 39 8.18 -3.52 -17.97
CA ALA A 39 9.59 -3.61 -17.57
C ALA A 39 10.42 -2.41 -18.06
N GLU A 40 10.08 -1.84 -19.21
CA GLU A 40 10.78 -0.68 -19.79
C GLU A 40 10.47 0.65 -19.08
N ASP A 41 9.34 0.72 -18.36
CA ASP A 41 8.92 1.90 -17.60
C ASP A 41 9.39 1.88 -16.14
N LEU A 42 9.95 0.74 -15.69
CA LEU A 42 10.43 0.53 -14.33
C LEU A 42 11.92 0.86 -14.20
N PRO A 43 12.35 1.45 -13.06
CA PRO A 43 13.76 1.72 -12.82
C PRO A 43 14.65 0.48 -12.63
N CYS A 44 14.06 -0.70 -12.43
CA CYS A 44 14.76 -1.99 -12.34
C CYS A 44 13.89 -3.12 -12.91
N THR A 45 14.43 -4.35 -12.92
CA THR A 45 13.72 -5.50 -13.53
C THR A 45 12.43 -5.84 -12.78
N PRO A 46 11.48 -6.53 -13.43
CA PRO A 46 10.28 -7.04 -12.78
C PRO A 46 10.55 -7.89 -11.54
N GLU A 47 11.59 -8.74 -11.58
CA GLU A 47 11.97 -9.62 -10.47
C GLU A 47 12.49 -8.81 -9.27
N ALA A 48 13.39 -7.85 -9.53
CA ALA A 48 13.88 -6.95 -8.49
C ALA A 48 12.74 -6.12 -7.90
N THR A 49 11.82 -5.63 -8.73
CA THR A 49 10.64 -4.87 -8.31
C THR A 49 9.74 -5.70 -7.38
N ALA A 50 9.47 -6.96 -7.72
CA ALA A 50 8.68 -7.84 -6.87
C ALA A 50 9.33 -8.06 -5.49
N THR A 51 10.63 -8.34 -5.47
CA THR A 51 11.40 -8.49 -4.22
C THR A 51 11.34 -7.21 -3.37
N LEU A 52 11.46 -6.03 -3.99
CA LEU A 52 11.37 -4.74 -3.30
C LEU A 52 10.00 -4.54 -2.63
N VAL A 53 8.92 -4.77 -3.37
CA VAL A 53 7.55 -4.61 -2.88
C VAL A 53 7.29 -5.55 -1.71
N ASP A 54 7.59 -6.83 -1.87
CA ASP A 54 7.39 -7.83 -0.81
C ASP A 54 8.20 -7.47 0.46
N ALA A 55 9.50 -7.19 0.31
CA ALA A 55 10.37 -6.85 1.44
C ALA A 55 9.95 -5.55 2.16
N TYR A 56 9.65 -4.48 1.41
CA TYR A 56 9.28 -3.20 1.99
C TYR A 56 7.93 -3.24 2.71
N THR A 57 6.93 -3.89 2.10
CA THR A 57 5.59 -4.02 2.71
C THR A 57 5.54 -5.01 3.86
N ALA A 58 6.52 -5.92 3.96
CA ALA A 58 6.80 -6.69 5.18
C ALA A 58 7.45 -5.85 6.32
N GLY A 59 7.66 -4.55 6.10
CA GLY A 59 8.15 -3.60 7.10
C GLY A 59 9.66 -3.39 7.09
N ARG A 60 10.39 -3.87 6.08
CA ARG A 60 11.84 -3.62 5.96
C ARG A 60 12.11 -2.20 5.46
N SER A 61 13.28 -1.66 5.78
CA SER A 61 13.71 -0.37 5.27
C SER A 61 13.96 -0.42 3.75
N VAL A 62 13.95 0.73 3.08
CA VAL A 62 14.27 0.82 1.64
C VAL A 62 15.66 0.27 1.35
N GLY A 63 16.65 0.56 2.20
CA GLY A 63 18.03 0.08 2.00
C GLY A 63 18.14 -1.43 2.15
N ASP A 64 17.46 -2.00 3.14
CA ASP A 64 17.40 -3.44 3.36
C ASP A 64 16.68 -4.16 2.21
N ALA A 65 15.55 -3.63 1.75
CA ALA A 65 14.83 -4.14 0.59
C ALA A 65 15.69 -4.07 -0.69
N ALA A 66 16.42 -2.97 -0.87
CA ALA A 66 17.35 -2.79 -2.00
C ALA A 66 18.48 -3.83 -2.00
N ALA A 67 19.03 -4.13 -0.82
CA ALA A 67 20.06 -5.16 -0.66
C ALA A 67 19.54 -6.55 -1.07
N ASP A 68 18.33 -6.93 -0.62
CA ASP A 68 17.71 -8.21 -0.99
C ASP A 68 17.42 -8.31 -2.50
N ALA A 69 17.00 -7.20 -3.10
CA ALA A 69 16.72 -7.11 -4.54
C ALA A 69 17.98 -6.93 -5.41
N GLY A 70 19.16 -6.75 -4.82
CA GLY A 70 20.41 -6.55 -5.55
C GLY A 70 20.49 -5.23 -6.34
N VAL A 71 19.81 -4.18 -5.87
CA VAL A 71 19.78 -2.85 -6.52
C VAL A 71 20.28 -1.74 -5.60
N ALA A 72 20.62 -0.59 -6.16
CA ALA A 72 20.99 0.58 -5.37
C ALA A 72 19.76 1.12 -4.58
N PRO A 73 19.93 1.65 -3.35
CA PRO A 73 18.83 2.21 -2.56
C PRO A 73 18.03 3.30 -3.29
N MET A 74 18.69 4.14 -4.07
CA MET A 74 18.02 5.17 -4.88
C MET A 74 17.13 4.56 -5.96
N THR A 75 17.57 3.47 -6.61
CA THR A 75 16.75 2.74 -7.59
C THR A 75 15.55 2.10 -6.90
N ALA A 76 15.76 1.47 -5.74
CA ALA A 76 14.69 0.88 -4.95
C ALA A 76 13.61 1.91 -4.58
N ALA A 77 14.01 3.07 -4.07
CA ALA A 77 13.07 4.13 -3.72
C ALA A 77 12.26 4.63 -4.93
N LYS A 78 12.92 4.85 -6.07
CA LYS A 78 12.23 5.25 -7.31
C LYS A 78 11.26 4.19 -7.79
N THR A 79 11.66 2.92 -7.76
CA THR A 79 10.80 1.79 -8.17
C THR A 79 9.57 1.68 -7.27
N LEU A 80 9.74 1.72 -5.94
CA LEU A 80 8.62 1.66 -5.00
C LEU A 80 7.64 2.82 -5.21
N HIS A 81 8.15 4.03 -5.47
CA HIS A 81 7.31 5.18 -5.81
C HIS A 81 6.53 4.96 -7.12
N ARG A 82 7.19 4.44 -8.17
CA ARG A 82 6.52 4.13 -9.45
C ARG A 82 5.47 3.02 -9.30
N CYS A 83 5.63 2.14 -8.32
CA CYS A 83 4.65 1.12 -7.95
C CYS A 83 3.49 1.67 -7.09
N GLY A 84 3.45 2.96 -6.79
CA GLY A 84 2.40 3.56 -5.94
C GLY A 84 2.54 3.26 -4.45
N VAL A 85 3.67 2.66 -4.03
CA VAL A 85 3.92 2.36 -2.62
C VAL A 85 4.14 3.66 -1.86
N SER A 86 3.33 3.86 -0.81
CA SER A 86 3.41 5.05 0.05
C SER A 86 4.56 4.96 1.06
N GLY A 87 4.98 6.11 1.60
CA GLY A 87 5.99 6.16 2.67
C GLY A 87 7.45 6.14 2.21
N VAL A 88 7.70 6.19 0.91
CA VAL A 88 9.05 6.10 0.33
C VAL A 88 9.78 7.45 0.31
N CYS A 89 9.05 8.56 0.20
CA CYS A 89 9.65 9.90 0.18
C CYS A 89 10.08 10.32 1.59
N PRO A 90 11.37 10.63 1.82
CA PRO A 90 11.89 10.99 3.14
C PRO A 90 11.47 12.40 3.58
N LEU A 91 11.10 13.26 2.63
CA LEU A 91 10.63 14.61 2.94
C LEU A 91 9.14 14.63 3.28
N ALA A 92 8.81 15.28 4.39
CA ALA A 92 7.44 15.54 4.78
C ALA A 92 6.69 16.36 3.69
N PRO A 93 5.35 16.21 3.57
CA PRO A 93 4.56 16.90 2.54
C PRO A 93 4.74 18.42 2.48
N THR A 94 4.99 19.09 3.61
CA THR A 94 5.26 20.52 3.68
C THR A 94 6.61 20.89 3.06
N ARG A 95 7.66 20.09 3.32
CA ARG A 95 9.01 20.27 2.76
C ARG A 95 9.04 19.96 1.27
N ARG A 96 8.22 19.01 0.83
CA ARG A 96 7.96 18.77 -0.60
C ARG A 96 7.40 19.99 -1.33
N GLY A 97 6.65 20.86 -0.65
CA GLY A 97 6.22 22.15 -1.20
C GLY A 97 7.40 23.05 -1.64
N VAL A 98 8.50 23.05 -0.89
CA VAL A 98 9.73 23.78 -1.24
C VAL A 98 10.34 23.25 -2.53
N VAL A 99 10.34 21.94 -2.72
CA VAL A 99 10.83 21.31 -3.96
C VAL A 99 9.98 21.75 -5.15
N ARG A 100 8.65 21.85 -5.00
CA ARG A 100 7.76 22.38 -6.05
C ARG A 100 8.02 23.86 -6.32
N ASP A 101 8.20 24.68 -5.30
CA ASP A 101 8.54 26.10 -5.46
C ASP A 101 9.82 26.28 -6.29
N TRP A 102 10.81 25.40 -6.08
CA TRP A 102 12.01 25.38 -6.91
C TRP A 102 11.76 24.87 -8.33
N LEU A 103 11.02 23.77 -8.51
CA LEU A 103 10.64 23.24 -9.83
C LEU A 103 9.86 24.28 -10.66
N ASP A 104 9.05 25.10 -10.00
CA ASP A 104 8.30 26.22 -10.61
C ASP A 104 9.18 27.45 -10.88
N GLY A 105 10.46 27.44 -10.50
CA GLY A 105 11.39 28.55 -10.66
C GLY A 105 11.14 29.74 -9.72
N ARG A 106 10.37 29.54 -8.63
CA ARG A 106 10.05 30.61 -7.65
C ARG A 106 11.19 30.89 -6.68
N ILE A 107 12.06 29.91 -6.43
CA ILE A 107 13.25 30.02 -5.58
C ILE A 107 14.48 29.39 -6.23
N ALA A 108 15.68 29.80 -5.80
CA ALA A 108 16.93 29.24 -6.30
C ALA A 108 17.18 27.82 -5.74
N ARG A 109 17.91 26.97 -6.48
CA ARG A 109 18.21 25.59 -6.04
C ARG A 109 18.91 25.54 -4.68
N SER A 110 19.89 26.40 -4.45
CA SER A 110 20.66 26.45 -3.19
C SER A 110 19.78 26.78 -1.98
N GLU A 111 18.81 27.68 -2.18
CA GLU A 111 17.82 28.03 -1.17
C GLU A 111 16.87 26.85 -0.92
N ALA A 112 16.37 26.21 -1.99
CA ALA A 112 15.48 25.07 -1.90
C ALA A 112 16.09 23.89 -1.13
N VAL A 113 17.35 23.54 -1.40
CA VAL A 113 18.08 22.48 -0.68
C VAL A 113 18.18 22.83 0.81
N THR A 114 18.48 24.09 1.12
CA THR A 114 18.58 24.55 2.52
C THR A 114 17.23 24.49 3.25
N LEU A 115 16.15 24.91 2.58
CA LEU A 115 14.80 24.98 3.17
C LEU A 115 14.11 23.62 3.27
N ALA A 116 14.30 22.74 2.29
CA ALA A 116 13.75 21.39 2.30
C ALA A 116 14.32 20.58 3.48
N GLY A 117 15.60 20.80 3.81
CA GLY A 117 16.33 19.96 4.75
C GLY A 117 16.51 18.53 4.23
N GLY A 118 17.17 17.69 5.02
CA GLY A 118 17.64 16.38 4.54
C GLY A 118 18.98 16.51 3.83
N ASP A 119 19.46 15.40 3.28
CA ASP A 119 20.68 15.39 2.48
C ASP A 119 20.39 15.56 0.97
N ASP A 120 21.45 15.59 0.16
CA ASP A 120 21.32 15.73 -1.29
C ASP A 120 20.55 14.56 -1.93
N ALA A 121 20.59 13.36 -1.31
CA ALA A 121 19.88 12.19 -1.81
C ALA A 121 18.37 12.28 -1.52
N ASP A 122 18.01 12.75 -0.32
CA ASP A 122 16.62 13.04 0.06
C ASP A 122 16.01 14.07 -0.90
N PHE A 123 16.74 15.16 -1.18
CA PHE A 123 16.29 16.19 -2.11
C PHE A 123 16.15 15.66 -3.53
N ALA A 124 17.11 14.86 -4.01
CA ALA A 124 17.04 14.23 -5.31
C ALA A 124 15.85 13.25 -5.43
N LEU A 125 15.55 12.51 -4.38
CA LEU A 125 14.42 11.58 -4.37
C LEU A 125 13.09 12.32 -4.33
N ALA A 126 12.98 13.36 -3.50
CA ALA A 126 11.80 14.21 -3.50
C ALA A 126 11.56 14.87 -4.86
N THR A 127 12.63 15.33 -5.53
CA THR A 127 12.54 15.86 -6.90
C THR A 127 11.98 14.83 -7.88
N TYR A 128 12.46 13.58 -7.80
CA TYR A 128 11.95 12.50 -8.64
C TYR A 128 10.46 12.23 -8.37
N VAL A 129 10.07 12.15 -7.10
CA VAL A 129 8.69 11.93 -6.66
C VAL A 129 7.73 13.04 -7.13
N GLU A 130 8.16 14.29 -7.14
CA GLU A 130 7.34 15.43 -7.62
C GLU A 130 7.21 15.50 -9.14
N THR A 131 8.13 14.87 -9.88
CA THR A 131 8.19 14.96 -11.34
C THR A 131 7.71 13.71 -12.07
N HIS A 132 7.53 12.62 -11.34
CA HIS A 132 7.07 11.35 -11.87
C HIS A 132 5.92 10.87 -11.01
N ASP A 133 4.73 10.71 -11.56
CA ASP A 133 3.62 10.07 -10.84
C ASP A 133 3.89 8.56 -10.67
N PRO A 134 3.14 7.82 -9.84
CA PRO A 134 3.07 6.37 -9.95
C PRO A 134 2.60 5.93 -11.34
N LEU A 135 3.00 4.73 -11.78
CA LEU A 135 2.45 4.08 -12.98
C LEU A 135 1.10 3.47 -12.62
N PRO A 136 -0.04 3.94 -13.16
CA PRO A 136 -1.35 3.45 -12.72
C PRO A 136 -1.51 1.92 -12.88
N ALA A 137 -1.14 1.36 -14.03
CA ALA A 137 -1.23 -0.08 -14.28
C ALA A 137 -0.35 -0.92 -13.33
N VAL A 138 0.87 -0.46 -13.04
CA VAL A 138 1.77 -1.13 -12.09
C VAL A 138 1.24 -0.99 -10.66
N ALA A 139 0.76 0.18 -10.28
CA ALA A 139 0.22 0.44 -8.96
C ALA A 139 -1.03 -0.41 -8.68
N GLU A 140 -1.92 -0.57 -9.65
CA GLU A 140 -3.07 -1.48 -9.56
C GLU A 140 -2.63 -2.95 -9.36
N VAL A 141 -1.62 -3.39 -10.12
CA VAL A 141 -1.05 -4.73 -9.99
C VAL A 141 -0.46 -4.98 -8.59
N VAL A 142 0.27 -4.00 -8.06
CA VAL A 142 0.89 -4.06 -6.73
C VAL A 142 -0.16 -3.97 -5.62
N ASP A 143 -1.14 -3.08 -5.72
CA ASP A 143 -2.22 -2.94 -4.73
C ASP A 143 -3.04 -4.23 -4.63
N ALA A 144 -3.39 -4.84 -5.76
CA ALA A 144 -4.06 -6.15 -5.79
C ALA A 144 -3.22 -7.25 -5.09
N ARG A 145 -1.90 -7.26 -5.30
CA ARG A 145 -0.98 -8.20 -4.63
C ARG A 145 -1.00 -7.99 -3.11
N LEU A 146 -0.98 -6.75 -2.64
CA LEU A 146 -0.98 -6.42 -1.21
C LEU A 146 -2.33 -6.73 -0.55
N ALA A 147 -3.43 -6.47 -1.25
CA ALA A 147 -4.77 -6.84 -0.80
C ALA A 147 -4.92 -8.36 -0.62
N GLY A 148 -4.41 -9.15 -1.58
CA GLY A 148 -4.43 -10.62 -1.53
C GLY A 148 -3.49 -11.23 -0.49
N ALA A 149 -2.42 -10.54 -0.11
CA ALA A 149 -1.47 -10.99 0.94
C ALA A 149 -1.96 -10.69 2.37
N SER A 150 -3.03 -9.90 2.53
CA SER A 150 -3.55 -9.55 3.85
C SER A 150 -4.22 -10.76 4.52
N PRO A 151 -3.91 -11.08 5.80
CA PRO A 151 -4.45 -12.24 6.49
C PRO A 151 -5.98 -12.20 6.68
N LEU A 152 -6.60 -11.03 6.49
CA LEU A 152 -8.05 -10.85 6.51
C LEU A 152 -8.74 -11.27 5.19
N GLY A 153 -7.98 -11.46 4.10
CA GLY A 153 -8.51 -11.78 2.77
C GLY A 153 -8.59 -13.28 2.45
N SER A 154 -7.86 -14.14 3.17
CA SER A 154 -7.79 -15.58 2.89
C SER A 154 -8.86 -16.42 3.61
N GLY A 155 -9.83 -15.81 4.30
CA GLY A 155 -10.63 -16.46 5.33
C GLY A 155 -12.13 -16.64 5.08
N LEU A 156 -12.65 -16.48 3.85
CA LEU A 156 -14.07 -16.73 3.54
C LEU A 156 -14.21 -17.65 2.33
N GLY A 157 -13.51 -18.79 2.37
CA GLY A 157 -13.88 -19.95 1.56
C GLY A 157 -15.26 -20.45 2.00
N ALA A 158 -16.15 -20.66 1.04
CA ALA A 158 -17.47 -21.22 1.26
C ALA A 158 -17.35 -22.68 1.74
N ASP A 159 -17.21 -22.88 3.05
CA ASP A 159 -17.50 -24.11 3.80
C ASP A 159 -17.18 -23.89 5.30
N ASP A 160 -17.88 -22.96 5.96
CA ASP A 160 -17.83 -22.87 7.42
C ASP A 160 -19.18 -23.30 8.03
N PRO A 161 -19.29 -24.54 8.57
CA PRO A 161 -20.47 -25.03 9.25
C PRO A 161 -20.49 -24.57 10.72
N LEU A 162 -20.24 -23.28 10.98
CA LEU A 162 -20.44 -22.66 12.30
C LEU A 162 -21.93 -22.31 12.56
N GLY A 163 -22.83 -23.20 12.14
CA GLY A 163 -24.26 -23.14 12.41
C GLY A 163 -24.73 -24.04 13.57
N ASP A 164 -23.88 -24.93 14.09
CA ASP A 164 -24.34 -26.06 14.89
C ASP A 164 -23.72 -26.12 16.31
N ALA A 165 -23.94 -25.06 17.10
CA ALA A 165 -23.79 -25.12 18.56
C ALA A 165 -24.60 -24.03 19.29
N LEU A 166 -25.82 -23.76 18.85
CA LEU A 166 -26.82 -23.19 19.77
C LEU A 166 -27.39 -24.34 20.58
N GLY A 167 -27.09 -24.30 21.89
CA GLY A 167 -27.44 -25.34 22.86
C GLY A 167 -28.89 -25.79 22.75
N SER A 168 -29.04 -27.09 22.54
CA SER A 168 -30.30 -27.80 22.76
C SER A 168 -30.68 -27.65 24.24
N ASN A 169 -31.63 -26.76 24.53
CA ASN A 169 -32.33 -26.75 25.81
C ASN A 169 -33.40 -27.83 25.75
N ASP A 170 -33.02 -29.07 26.02
CA ASP A 170 -33.99 -30.15 26.21
C ASP A 170 -34.55 -30.04 27.63
N GLY A 171 -35.81 -29.61 27.70
CA GLY A 171 -36.60 -29.62 28.92
C GLY A 171 -37.20 -31.00 29.20
N LEU A 172 -37.70 -31.14 30.43
CA LEU A 172 -38.53 -32.22 30.98
C LEU A 172 -37.80 -33.48 31.49
N ARG A 173 -37.56 -33.50 32.80
CA ARG A 173 -38.39 -34.27 33.74
C ARG A 173 -38.30 -33.76 35.17
#